data_AF-A0A2G6P6T0-F1
#
_entry.id   AF-A0A2G6P6T0-F1
#
_cell.length_a   1.000
_cell.length_b   1.000
_cell.length_c   1.000
_cell.angle_alpha   90.00
_cell.angle_beta   90.00
_cell.angle_gamma   90.00
#
_symmetry.space_group_name_H-M   'P 1'
#
loop_
_entity.id
_entity.type
_entity.pdbx_description
1 polymer ?
#
loop_
_entity_poly.entity_id
_entity_poly.type
_entity_poly.pdbx_seq_one_letter_code
_entity_poly.pdbx_strand_id
1 'polypeptide(L)'
;MINIGTMFFLLIIFFAIIGAMRGWTKEVIATSGLILALFTINQFGSLIMMNIVGSTGDPVIDTIETRRQIFYIFSIITWVIAFFSYQGPALAGGKVAARLRIRDSFQDKFMGLAVGALNGYLVIGATLSYVEYILIAPGNWERLPAGIAYPFPIETVTRLDILPLMNFLPMPILAPYLAILLVLVFLFVIIVMI
;
A
#
# COMPACT_ATOMS: atom_id res chain seq x y z
N MET A 1 13.29 2.43 -21.91
CA MET A 1 12.30 1.91 -20.95
C MET A 1 12.90 2.05 -19.56
N ILE A 2 12.19 2.66 -18.60
CA ILE A 2 12.67 2.74 -17.21
C ILE A 2 12.37 1.40 -16.54
N ASN A 3 13.35 0.86 -15.81
CA ASN A 3 13.17 -0.37 -15.04
C ASN A 3 12.15 -0.14 -13.91
N ILE A 4 11.16 -1.04 -13.80
CA ILE A 4 10.08 -0.91 -12.79
C ILE A 4 10.62 -0.92 -11.35
N GLY A 5 11.70 -1.65 -11.08
CA GLY A 5 12.38 -1.62 -9.79
C GLY A 5 13.04 -0.28 -9.51
N THR A 6 13.65 0.36 -10.51
CA THR A 6 14.19 1.72 -10.37
C THR A 6 13.06 2.71 -10.09
N MET A 7 11.94 2.62 -10.80
CA MET A 7 10.78 3.48 -10.57
C MET A 7 10.20 3.27 -9.16
N PHE A 8 10.14 2.02 -8.69
CA PHE A 8 9.68 1.69 -7.35
C PHE A 8 10.50 2.37 -6.25
N PHE A 9 11.83 2.19 -6.26
CA PHE A 9 12.70 2.81 -5.25
C PHE A 9 12.70 4.34 -5.35
N LEU A 10 12.66 4.88 -6.57
CA LEU A 10 12.55 6.32 -6.79
C LEU A 10 11.28 6.88 -6.15
N LEU A 11 10.12 6.24 -6.33
CA LEU A 11 8.86 6.65 -5.70
C LEU A 11 8.90 6.54 -4.17
N ILE A 12 9.55 5.51 -3.61
CA ILE A 12 9.76 5.40 -2.15
C ILE A 12 10.59 6.56 -1.64
N ILE A 13 11.66 6.94 -2.34
CA ILE A 13 12.51 8.07 -1.97
C ILE A 13 11.70 9.38 -1.99
N PHE A 14 10.81 9.57 -2.97
CA PHE A 14 9.91 10.73 -2.97
C PHE A 14 9.03 10.80 -1.72
N PHE A 15 8.42 9.68 -1.33
CA PHE A 15 7.62 9.61 -0.10
C PHE A 15 8.46 9.84 1.17
N ALA A 16 9.72 9.37 1.19
CA ALA A 16 10.65 9.64 2.28
C ALA A 16 10.93 11.15 2.43
N ILE A 17 11.17 11.85 1.32
CA ILE A 17 11.38 13.30 1.31
C ILE A 17 10.11 14.02 1.80
N ILE A 18 8.93 13.61 1.31
CA ILE A 18 7.64 14.18 1.75
C ILE A 18 7.46 13.99 3.26
N GLY A 19 7.76 12.80 3.79
CA GLY A 19 7.66 12.52 5.22
C GLY A 19 8.61 13.36 6.07
N ALA A 20 9.84 13.59 5.60
CA ALA A 20 10.81 14.46 6.26
C ALA A 20 10.31 15.92 6.37
N MET A 21 9.58 16.40 5.35
CA MET A 21 9.01 17.75 5.34
C MET A 21 7.71 17.88 6.15
N ARG A 22 6.91 16.81 6.21
CA ARG A 22 5.57 16.83 6.85
C ARG A 22 5.61 16.58 8.35
N GLY A 23 6.60 15.82 8.82
CA GLY A 23 6.81 15.46 10.22
C GLY A 23 6.26 14.08 10.56
N TRP A 24 6.99 13.35 11.41
CA TRP A 24 6.74 11.93 11.70
C TRP A 24 5.36 11.64 12.28
N THR A 25 4.82 12.50 13.17
CA THR A 25 3.52 12.24 13.81
C THR A 25 2.39 12.19 12.78
N LYS A 26 2.40 13.08 11.79
CA LYS A 26 1.41 13.08 10.71
C LYS A 26 1.61 11.91 9.76
N GLU A 27 2.86 11.49 9.54
CA GLU A 27 3.15 10.30 8.74
C GLU A 27 2.69 9.02 9.43
N VAL A 28 2.79 8.89 10.75
CA VAL A 28 2.29 7.70 11.47
C VAL A 28 0.77 7.60 11.41
N ILE A 29 0.06 8.74 11.46
CA ILE A 29 -1.40 8.77 11.22
C ILE A 29 -1.71 8.33 9.79
N ALA A 30 -0.90 8.74 8.80
CA ALA A 30 -1.07 8.24 7.45
C ALA A 30 -0.80 6.73 7.37
N THR A 31 0.23 6.22 8.06
CA THR A 31 0.56 4.80 8.15
C THR A 31 -0.63 3.99 8.68
N SER A 32 -1.32 4.44 9.73
CA SER A 32 -2.47 3.71 10.29
C SER A 32 -3.59 3.51 9.26
N GLY A 33 -3.89 4.54 8.48
CA GLY A 33 -4.87 4.44 7.41
C GLY A 33 -4.38 3.63 6.21
N LEU A 34 -3.08 3.62 5.90
CA LEU A 34 -2.51 2.71 4.90
C LEU A 34 -2.65 1.25 5.33
N ILE A 35 -2.33 0.94 6.58
CA ILE A 35 -2.52 -0.41 7.12
C ILE A 35 -3.99 -0.82 7.09
N LEU A 36 -4.91 0.11 7.41
CA LEU A 36 -6.35 -0.12 7.26
C LEU A 36 -6.74 -0.43 5.80
N ALA A 37 -6.17 0.29 4.83
CA ALA A 37 -6.41 0.03 3.41
C ALA A 37 -5.98 -1.39 3.01
N LEU A 38 -4.74 -1.77 3.39
CA LEU A 38 -4.21 -3.10 3.09
C LEU A 38 -5.03 -4.20 3.80
N PHE A 39 -5.38 -4.00 5.07
CA PHE A 39 -6.24 -4.91 5.81
C PHE A 39 -7.61 -5.08 5.14
N THR A 40 -8.22 -3.97 4.70
CA THR A 40 -9.53 -3.99 4.01
C THR A 40 -9.46 -4.84 2.75
N ILE A 41 -8.44 -4.66 1.92
CA ILE A 41 -8.26 -5.46 0.70
C ILE A 41 -7.94 -6.91 1.04
N ASN A 42 -7.09 -7.14 2.05
CA ASN A 42 -6.72 -8.49 2.47
C ASN A 42 -7.92 -9.31 2.98
N GLN A 43 -8.85 -8.67 3.68
CA GLN A 43 -9.99 -9.34 4.31
C GLN A 43 -11.22 -9.39 3.41
N PHE A 44 -11.51 -8.31 2.68
CA PHE A 44 -12.75 -8.16 1.91
C PHE A 44 -12.52 -8.19 0.39
N GLY A 45 -11.27 -8.30 -0.07
CA GLY A 45 -10.93 -8.34 -1.50
C GLY A 45 -11.59 -9.50 -2.24
N SER A 46 -11.72 -10.67 -1.61
CA SER A 46 -12.37 -11.83 -2.23
C SER A 46 -13.87 -11.58 -2.48
N LEU A 47 -14.55 -10.86 -1.57
CA LEU A 47 -15.95 -10.48 -1.75
C LEU A 47 -16.10 -9.51 -2.92
N ILE A 48 -15.17 -8.58 -3.09
CA ILE A 48 -15.14 -7.63 -4.22
C ILE A 48 -14.91 -8.40 -5.53
N MET A 49 -13.93 -9.29 -5.57
CA MET A 49 -13.61 -10.11 -6.74
C MET A 49 -14.80 -10.96 -7.19
N MET A 50 -15.43 -11.68 -6.26
CA MET A 50 -16.51 -12.62 -6.57
C MET A 50 -17.80 -11.89 -6.95
N ASN A 51 -18.21 -10.87 -6.20
CA ASN A 51 -19.54 -10.27 -6.36
C ASN A 51 -19.57 -9.10 -7.35
N ILE A 52 -18.46 -8.39 -7.56
CA ILE A 52 -18.42 -7.20 -8.43
C ILE A 52 -17.78 -7.54 -9.78
N VAL A 53 -16.68 -8.30 -9.77
CA VAL A 53 -15.89 -8.59 -10.98
C VAL A 53 -16.25 -9.96 -11.59
N GLY A 54 -16.81 -10.88 -10.80
CA GLY A 54 -17.08 -12.25 -11.23
C GLY A 54 -15.79 -13.08 -11.40
N SER A 55 -14.73 -12.73 -10.67
CA SER A 55 -13.46 -13.44 -10.68
C SER A 55 -13.54 -14.74 -9.87
N THR A 56 -12.88 -15.76 -10.39
CA THR A 56 -12.77 -17.08 -9.74
C THR A 56 -11.56 -17.19 -8.81
N GLY A 57 -10.67 -16.20 -8.80
CA GLY A 57 -9.41 -16.23 -8.06
C GLY A 57 -8.33 -17.12 -8.71
N ASP A 58 -8.59 -17.66 -9.91
CA ASP A 58 -7.66 -18.49 -10.66
C ASP A 58 -7.12 -17.72 -11.88
N PRO A 59 -5.78 -17.47 -11.97
CA PRO A 59 -5.18 -16.76 -13.09
C PRO A 59 -5.32 -17.44 -14.46
N VAL A 60 -5.61 -18.74 -14.50
CA VAL A 60 -5.79 -19.52 -15.73
C VAL A 60 -7.21 -19.37 -16.27
N ILE A 61 -8.19 -19.26 -15.37
CA ILE A 61 -9.62 -19.13 -15.72
C ILE A 61 -9.98 -17.65 -15.95
N ASP A 62 -9.45 -16.75 -15.12
CA ASP A 62 -9.77 -15.33 -15.19
C ASP A 62 -9.16 -14.66 -16.43
N THR A 63 -10.01 -13.97 -17.20
CA THR A 63 -9.56 -13.26 -18.40
C THR A 63 -8.59 -12.11 -18.06
N ILE A 64 -7.81 -11.68 -19.06
CA ILE A 64 -6.92 -10.52 -18.92
C ILE A 64 -7.69 -9.28 -18.45
N GLU A 65 -8.91 -9.06 -18.95
CA GLU A 65 -9.73 -7.92 -18.56
C GLU A 65 -10.21 -8.01 -17.11
N THR A 66 -10.63 -9.19 -16.66
CA THR A 66 -11.01 -9.45 -15.26
C THR A 66 -9.86 -9.09 -14.32
N ARG A 67 -8.64 -9.57 -14.62
CA ARG A 67 -7.44 -9.28 -13.82
C ARG A 67 -7.06 -7.79 -13.83
N ARG A 68 -7.26 -7.12 -14.97
CA ARG A 68 -7.04 -5.67 -15.10
C ARG A 68 -8.03 -4.88 -14.24
N GLN A 69 -9.30 -5.27 -14.21
CA GLN A 69 -10.33 -4.64 -13.38
C GLN A 69 -10.02 -4.80 -11.89
N ILE A 70 -9.61 -6.00 -11.46
CA ILE A 70 -9.17 -6.25 -10.07
C ILE A 70 -8.05 -5.30 -9.67
N PHE A 71 -7.02 -5.18 -10.51
CA PHE A 71 -5.90 -4.27 -10.25
C PHE A 71 -6.38 -2.83 -10.05
N TYR A 72 -7.25 -2.33 -10.93
CA TYR A 72 -7.75 -0.96 -10.81
C TYR A 72 -8.59 -0.75 -9.57
N ILE A 73 -9.49 -1.68 -9.24
CA ILE A 73 -10.35 -1.57 -8.05
C ILE A 73 -9.50 -1.55 -6.79
N PHE A 74 -8.56 -2.49 -6.63
CA PHE A 74 -7.70 -2.56 -5.46
C PHE A 74 -6.78 -1.34 -5.34
N SER A 75 -6.24 -0.88 -6.46
CA SER A 75 -5.45 0.34 -6.51
C SER A 75 -6.29 1.55 -6.10
N ILE A 76 -7.48 1.75 -6.67
CA ILE A 76 -8.36 2.87 -6.35
C ILE A 76 -8.72 2.87 -4.86
N ILE A 77 -9.12 1.72 -4.29
CA ILE A 77 -9.42 1.61 -2.87
C ILE A 77 -8.20 2.01 -2.03
N THR A 78 -7.03 1.46 -2.34
CA THR A 78 -5.77 1.78 -1.63
C THR A 78 -5.45 3.27 -1.69
N TRP A 79 -5.50 3.86 -2.88
CA TRP A 79 -5.15 5.26 -3.11
C TRP A 79 -6.17 6.25 -2.54
N VAL A 80 -7.46 5.92 -2.56
CA VAL A 80 -8.51 6.74 -1.93
C VAL A 80 -8.34 6.74 -0.41
N ILE A 81 -8.15 5.58 0.20
CA ILE A 81 -7.92 5.50 1.65
C ILE A 81 -6.61 6.20 2.00
N ALA A 82 -5.53 5.97 1.24
CA ALA A 82 -4.26 6.67 1.41
C ALA A 82 -4.45 8.19 1.37
N PHE A 83 -5.17 8.71 0.37
CA PHE A 83 -5.46 10.14 0.25
C PHE A 83 -6.13 10.68 1.51
N PHE A 84 -7.23 10.06 1.97
CA PHE A 84 -7.91 10.52 3.19
C PHE A 84 -7.05 10.41 4.44
N SER A 85 -6.18 9.39 4.52
CA SER A 85 -5.24 9.21 5.63
C SER A 85 -4.19 10.33 5.67
N TYR A 86 -3.76 10.81 4.50
CA TYR A 86 -2.89 11.98 4.37
C TYR A 86 -3.63 13.31 4.62
N GLN A 87 -4.93 13.40 4.31
CA GLN A 87 -5.72 14.62 4.57
C GLN A 87 -6.25 14.72 6.01
N GLY A 88 -6.39 13.61 6.74
CA GLY A 88 -6.99 13.55 8.08
C GLY A 88 -6.51 14.65 9.04
N PRO A 89 -5.19 14.85 9.25
CA PRO A 89 -4.68 15.91 10.10
C PRO A 89 -5.05 17.34 9.67
N ALA A 90 -5.24 17.58 8.37
CA ALA A 90 -5.66 18.87 7.84
C ALA A 90 -7.16 19.12 8.06
N LEU A 91 -7.97 18.05 8.05
CA LEU A 91 -9.42 18.10 8.27
C LEU A 91 -9.81 18.13 9.76
N ALA A 92 -8.95 17.62 10.66
CA ALA A 92 -9.23 17.50 12.10
C ALA A 92 -9.21 18.82 12.91
N GLY A 93 -9.12 19.98 12.24
CA GLY A 93 -9.22 21.30 12.88
C GLY A 93 -7.97 21.76 13.64
N GLY A 94 -7.90 23.07 13.91
CA GLY A 94 -6.68 23.76 14.36
C GLY A 94 -6.06 23.25 15.67
N LYS A 95 -6.85 22.71 16.61
CA LYS A 95 -6.34 22.20 17.89
C LYS A 95 -5.56 20.89 17.75
N VAL A 96 -6.02 19.97 16.90
CA VAL A 96 -5.32 18.72 16.59
C VAL A 96 -4.09 19.02 15.74
N ALA A 97 -4.23 19.86 14.72
CA ALA A 97 -3.09 20.29 13.89
C ALA A 97 -1.99 21.00 14.69
N ALA A 98 -2.35 21.79 15.72
CA ALA A 98 -1.39 22.45 16.60
C ALA A 98 -0.65 21.46 17.52
N ARG A 99 -1.32 20.42 18.04
CA ARG A 99 -0.68 19.35 18.82
C ARG A 99 0.28 18.50 17.98
N LEU A 100 0.00 18.35 16.69
CA LEU A 100 0.84 17.61 15.74
C LEU A 100 2.05 18.41 15.24
N ARG A 101 2.18 19.70 15.61
CA ARG A 101 3.31 20.55 15.23
C ARG A 101 4.41 20.44 16.30
N ILE A 102 5.16 19.34 16.24
CA ILE A 102 6.36 19.14 17.08
C ILE A 102 7.46 20.09 16.59
N ARG A 103 8.32 20.51 17.53
CA ARG A 103 9.49 21.39 17.30
C ARG A 103 10.33 20.84 16.15
N ASP A 104 10.84 21.72 15.29
CA ASP A 104 11.59 21.34 14.09
C ASP A 104 13.01 20.84 14.44
N SER A 105 13.10 19.63 15.00
CA SER A 105 14.37 18.95 15.31
C SER A 105 14.86 18.14 14.11
N PHE A 106 16.19 18.01 13.98
CA PHE A 106 16.78 17.09 13.01
C PHE A 106 16.28 15.64 13.21
N GLN A 107 16.08 15.23 14.46
CA GLN A 107 15.53 13.92 14.81
C GLN A 107 14.12 13.73 14.25
N ASP A 108 13.26 14.75 14.33
CA ASP A 108 11.88 14.67 13.83
C ASP A 108 11.83 14.56 12.30
N LYS A 109 12.76 15.24 11.61
CA LYS A 109 12.92 15.11 10.14
C LYS A 109 13.40 13.72 9.75
N PHE A 110 14.35 13.15 10.49
CA PHE A 110 14.85 11.81 10.22
C PHE A 110 13.78 10.73 10.47
N MET A 111 13.02 10.84 11.56
CA MET A 111 11.87 9.96 11.80
C MET A 111 10.81 10.13 10.72
N GLY A 112 10.52 11.37 10.32
CA GLY A 112 9.60 11.67 9.22
C GLY A 112 10.06 11.02 7.91
N LEU A 113 11.36 11.05 7.63
CA LEU A 113 11.95 10.41 6.45
C LEU A 113 11.73 8.89 6.47
N ALA A 114 12.02 8.24 7.60
CA ALA A 114 11.87 6.79 7.75
C ALA A 114 10.41 6.34 7.61
N VAL A 115 9.48 7.02 8.30
CA VAL A 115 8.05 6.69 8.22
C VAL A 115 7.49 7.04 6.83
N GLY A 116 7.95 8.14 6.22
CA GLY A 116 7.61 8.48 4.84
C GLY A 116 8.04 7.39 3.86
N ALA A 117 9.27 6.88 3.98
CA ALA A 117 9.75 5.76 3.16
C ALA A 117 8.89 4.51 3.34
N LEU A 118 8.52 4.18 4.60
CA LEU A 118 7.60 3.08 4.90
C LEU A 118 6.24 3.30 4.23
N ASN A 119 5.68 4.49 4.31
CA ASN A 119 4.39 4.81 3.67
C ASN A 119 4.46 4.70 2.15
N GLY A 120 5.53 5.17 1.53
CA GLY A 120 5.80 4.99 0.10
C GLY A 120 5.89 3.51 -0.28
N TYR A 121 6.59 2.72 0.53
CA TYR A 121 6.67 1.27 0.35
C TYR A 121 5.29 0.60 0.45
N LEU A 122 4.47 0.98 1.43
CA LEU A 122 3.12 0.43 1.60
C LEU A 122 2.21 0.77 0.41
N VAL A 123 2.19 2.02 -0.06
CA VAL A 123 1.31 2.44 -1.18
C VAL A 123 1.77 1.86 -2.52
N ILE A 124 3.03 2.12 -2.88
CA ILE A 124 3.56 1.76 -4.19
C ILE A 124 3.82 0.26 -4.26
N GLY A 125 4.30 -0.34 -3.16
CA GLY A 125 4.50 -1.78 -3.05
C GLY A 125 3.18 -2.53 -3.08
N ALA A 126 2.12 -2.03 -2.44
CA ALA A 126 0.81 -2.69 -2.54
C ALA A 126 0.25 -2.61 -3.97
N THR A 127 0.39 -1.46 -4.62
CA THR A 127 0.00 -1.30 -6.03
C THR A 127 0.72 -2.32 -6.92
N LEU A 128 2.03 -2.51 -6.74
CA LEU A 128 2.80 -3.55 -7.44
C LEU A 128 2.38 -4.97 -7.03
N SER A 129 2.02 -5.18 -5.76
CA SER A 129 1.54 -6.46 -5.27
C SER A 129 0.28 -6.91 -6.01
N TYR A 130 -0.63 -6.00 -6.33
CA TYR A 130 -1.86 -6.33 -7.04
C TYR A 130 -1.65 -6.75 -8.49
N VAL A 131 -0.47 -6.48 -9.06
CA VAL A 131 -0.11 -6.93 -10.41
C VAL A 131 0.59 -8.30 -10.35
N GLU A 132 1.43 -8.53 -9.34
CA GLU A 132 2.27 -9.73 -9.24
C GLU A 132 1.63 -10.88 -8.44
N TYR A 133 0.73 -10.56 -7.52
CA TYR A 133 0.06 -11.51 -6.64
C TYR A 133 -1.45 -11.50 -6.85
N ILE A 134 -2.05 -12.66 -6.68
CA ILE A 134 -3.49 -12.87 -6.72
C ILE A 134 -3.97 -13.30 -5.36
N LEU A 135 -5.12 -12.75 -4.95
CA LEU A 135 -5.81 -13.15 -3.75
C LEU A 135 -6.69 -14.36 -4.07
N ILE A 136 -6.39 -15.51 -3.46
CA ILE A 136 -7.17 -16.75 -3.65
C ILE A 136 -8.26 -16.86 -2.59
N ALA A 137 -7.92 -16.49 -1.35
CA ALA A 137 -8.82 -16.46 -0.21
C ALA A 137 -8.45 -15.27 0.70
N PRO A 138 -9.33 -14.83 1.61
CA PRO A 138 -8.99 -13.78 2.57
C PRO A 138 -7.67 -14.10 3.28
N GLY A 139 -6.70 -13.18 3.21
CA GLY A 139 -5.37 -13.39 3.79
C GLY A 139 -4.41 -14.28 3.01
N ASN A 140 -4.84 -14.93 1.91
CA ASN A 140 -3.99 -15.81 1.11
C ASN A 140 -3.66 -15.20 -0.26
N TRP A 141 -2.43 -14.71 -0.39
CA TRP A 141 -1.88 -14.14 -1.61
C TRP A 141 -0.88 -15.08 -2.24
N GLU A 142 -1.14 -15.49 -3.47
CA GLU A 142 -0.24 -16.34 -4.24
C GLU A 142 0.39 -15.57 -5.39
N ARG A 143 1.66 -15.86 -5.63
CA ARG A 143 2.42 -15.23 -6.70
C ARG A 143 1.94 -15.79 -8.05
N LEU A 144 1.82 -14.94 -9.06
CA LEU A 144 1.53 -15.38 -10.41
C LEU A 144 2.52 -16.47 -10.89
N PRO A 145 2.04 -17.58 -11.46
CA PRO A 145 2.90 -18.60 -12.06
C PRO A 145 3.86 -18.03 -13.11
N ALA A 146 5.03 -18.64 -13.25
CA ALA A 146 5.98 -18.30 -14.31
C ALA A 146 5.35 -18.55 -15.69
N GLY A 147 5.42 -17.57 -16.58
CA GLY A 147 4.81 -17.63 -17.93
C GLY A 147 3.47 -16.91 -18.06
N ILE A 148 2.82 -16.51 -16.96
CA ILE A 148 1.64 -15.64 -17.03
C ILE A 148 2.08 -14.17 -17.11
N ALA A 149 1.66 -13.50 -18.19
CA ALA A 149 1.90 -12.08 -18.40
C ALA A 149 1.03 -11.21 -17.47
N TYR A 150 1.49 -9.98 -17.24
CA TYR A 150 0.68 -8.97 -16.58
C TYR A 150 -0.53 -8.58 -17.43
N PRO A 151 -1.62 -8.08 -16.80
CA PRO A 151 -2.83 -7.67 -17.51
C PRO A 151 -2.67 -6.30 -18.23
N PHE A 152 -1.49 -6.04 -18.78
CA PHE A 152 -1.13 -4.82 -19.49
C PHE A 152 -0.34 -5.17 -20.76
N PRO A 153 -0.36 -4.30 -21.79
CA PRO A 153 0.46 -4.52 -22.97
C PRO A 153 1.94 -4.61 -22.59
N ILE A 154 2.67 -5.52 -23.25
CA ILE A 154 4.08 -5.80 -22.94
C ILE A 154 4.97 -4.57 -23.20
N GLU A 155 4.55 -3.66 -24.08
CA GLU A 155 5.21 -2.40 -24.36
C GLU A 155 5.14 -1.42 -23.18
N THR A 156 4.12 -1.55 -22.33
CA THR A 156 3.87 -0.66 -21.19
C THR A 156 4.47 -1.22 -19.91
N VAL A 157 4.23 -2.49 -19.61
CA VAL A 157 4.74 -3.15 -18.39
C VAL A 157 5.21 -4.55 -18.73
N THR A 158 6.51 -4.78 -18.61
CA THR A 158 7.08 -6.14 -18.68
C THR A 158 7.28 -6.68 -17.28
N ARG A 159 7.03 -7.99 -17.11
CA ARG A 159 7.45 -8.72 -15.92
C ARG A 159 8.97 -8.88 -15.99
N LEU A 160 9.68 -7.87 -15.48
CA LEU A 160 11.13 -7.94 -15.33
C LEU A 160 11.47 -9.01 -14.28
N ASP A 161 12.47 -9.85 -14.56
CA ASP A 161 13.01 -10.89 -13.66
C ASP A 161 13.74 -10.30 -12.44
N ILE A 162 13.14 -9.31 -11.77
CA ILE A 162 13.61 -8.76 -10.51
C ILE A 162 13.13 -9.67 -9.38
N LEU A 163 13.45 -10.97 -9.50
CA LEU A 163 13.10 -12.04 -8.58
C LEU A 163 13.29 -11.66 -7.09
N PRO A 164 14.33 -10.91 -6.68
CA PRO A 164 14.47 -10.52 -5.28
C PRO A 164 13.43 -9.51 -4.83
N LEU A 165 13.20 -8.43 -5.60
CA LEU A 165 12.32 -7.33 -5.21
C LEU A 165 10.87 -7.80 -5.03
N MET A 166 10.42 -8.68 -5.92
CA MET A 166 9.04 -9.15 -5.97
C MET A 166 8.67 -10.00 -4.75
N ASN A 167 9.67 -10.58 -4.07
CA ASN A 167 9.49 -11.30 -2.81
C ASN A 167 9.35 -10.36 -1.61
N PHE A 168 9.79 -9.10 -1.74
CA PHE A 168 9.72 -8.09 -0.68
C PHE A 168 8.52 -7.16 -0.82
N LEU A 169 7.46 -7.58 -1.50
CA LEU A 169 6.25 -6.77 -1.65
C LEU A 169 5.37 -6.84 -0.38
N PRO A 170 4.65 -5.75 -0.03
CA PRO A 170 3.99 -5.62 1.26
C PRO A 170 2.82 -6.58 1.45
N MET A 171 2.00 -6.86 0.43
CA MET A 171 0.83 -7.72 0.60
C MET A 171 1.18 -9.15 1.04
N PRO A 172 2.02 -9.92 0.34
CA PRO A 172 2.34 -11.29 0.76
C PRO A 172 3.04 -11.34 2.13
N ILE A 173 3.90 -10.37 2.45
CA ILE A 173 4.62 -10.32 3.73
C ILE A 173 3.68 -9.96 4.88
N LEU A 174 2.84 -8.94 4.69
CA LEU A 174 2.01 -8.38 5.76
C LEU A 174 0.69 -9.11 5.92
N ALA A 175 0.18 -9.83 4.90
CA ALA A 175 -1.13 -10.47 4.92
C ALA A 175 -1.45 -11.26 6.21
N PRO A 176 -0.55 -12.10 6.76
CA PRO A 176 -0.80 -12.82 8.01
C PRO A 176 -0.83 -11.92 9.25
N TYR A 177 -0.15 -10.76 9.19
CA TYR A 177 0.06 -9.87 10.32
C TYR A 177 -0.86 -8.64 10.30
N LEU A 178 -1.54 -8.34 9.18
CA LEU A 178 -2.32 -7.12 8.99
C LEU A 178 -3.37 -6.90 10.09
N ALA A 179 -4.03 -7.96 10.57
CA ALA A 179 -5.01 -7.83 11.65
C ALA A 179 -4.37 -7.37 12.97
N ILE A 180 -3.24 -7.96 13.35
CA ILE A 180 -2.52 -7.59 14.57
C ILE A 180 -1.91 -6.19 14.41
N LEU A 181 -1.33 -5.91 13.25
CA LEU A 181 -0.69 -4.64 12.96
C LEU A 181 -1.71 -3.50 12.93
N LEU A 182 -2.93 -3.75 12.46
CA LEU A 182 -4.05 -2.82 12.56
C LEU A 182 -4.33 -2.47 14.03
N VAL A 183 -4.50 -3.46 14.90
CA VAL A 183 -4.76 -3.23 16.33
C VAL A 183 -3.62 -2.44 16.98
N LEU A 184 -2.36 -2.84 16.72
CA LEU A 184 -1.18 -2.20 17.31
C LEU A 184 -1.04 -0.74 16.87
N VAL A 185 -1.20 -0.46 15.57
CA VAL A 185 -1.02 0.90 15.05
C VAL A 185 -2.17 1.79 15.52
N PHE A 186 -3.41 1.31 15.57
CA PHE A 186 -4.52 2.09 16.11
C PHE A 186 -4.39 2.34 17.62
N LEU A 187 -3.97 1.34 18.40
CA LEU A 187 -3.68 1.51 19.82
C LEU A 187 -2.59 2.58 20.02
N PHE A 188 -1.49 2.49 19.28
CA PHE A 188 -0.41 3.48 19.31
C PHE A 188 -0.93 4.89 19.01
N VAL A 189 -1.71 5.03 17.93
CA VAL A 189 -2.28 6.32 17.53
C VAL A 189 -3.21 6.89 18.61
N ILE A 190 -4.06 6.05 19.22
CA ILE A 190 -4.95 6.46 20.31
C ILE A 190 -4.15 6.95 21.52
N ILE A 191 -3.13 6.19 21.96
CA ILE A 191 -2.30 6.54 23.12
C ILE A 191 -1.52 7.84 22.89
N VAL A 192 -1.00 8.06 21.68
CA VAL A 192 -0.19 9.24 21.38
C VAL A 192 -1.04 10.49 21.16
N MET A 193 -2.29 10.33 20.69
CA MET A 193 -3.14 11.47 20.32
C MET A 193 -4.15 11.90 21.39
N ILE A 194 -4.52 11.03 22.32
CA ILE A 194 -5.43 11.33 23.44
C ILE A 194 -4.62 11.78 24.67
#